data_AF-A0A969FPL6-F1
#
_entry.id   AF-A0A969FPL6-F1
#
_cell.length_a   1.000
_cell.length_b   1.000
_cell.length_c   1.000
_cell.angle_alpha   90.00
_cell.angle_beta   90.00
_cell.angle_gamma   90.00
#
_symmetry.space_group_name_H-M   'P 1'
#
loop_
_entity.id
_entity.type
_entity.pdbx_description
1 polymer ?
#
loop_
_entity_poly.entity_id
_entity_poly.type
_entity_poly.pdbx_seq_one_letter_code
_entity_poly.pdbx_strand_id
1 'polypeptide(L)' 'MSIVEGCSSCHEVHGSTNRHLLRHERQANLCFECHPVTTTPGFHNFGRFLGEKCTVCHTAIHGSNTNPFYLEE' A
#
# COMPACT_ATOMS: atom_id res chain seq x y z
N MET A 1 5.95 6.22 -5.67
CA MET A 1 5.90 4.89 -6.35
C MET A 1 6.24 5.02 -7.84
N SER A 2 7.52 4.92 -8.21
CA SER A 2 7.94 4.94 -9.60
C SER A 2 7.43 3.70 -10.38
N ILE A 3 7.09 3.87 -11.66
CA ILE A 3 6.58 2.85 -12.59
C ILE A 3 7.55 1.67 -12.84
N VAL A 4 8.66 1.62 -12.12
CA VAL A 4 9.85 0.80 -12.40
C VAL A 4 9.75 -0.59 -11.75
N GLU A 5 8.96 -0.78 -10.69
CA GLU A 5 8.83 -2.08 -10.00
C GLU A 5 7.76 -3.02 -10.61
N GLY A 6 6.91 -2.49 -11.51
CA GLY A 6 5.89 -3.25 -12.24
C GLY A 6 4.70 -3.70 -11.39
N CYS A 7 3.60 -4.10 -12.03
CA CYS A 7 2.34 -4.47 -11.35
C CYS A 7 2.50 -5.72 -10.44
N SER A 8 3.47 -6.56 -10.74
CA SER A 8 3.77 -7.80 -10.01
C SER A 8 4.43 -7.58 -8.65
N SER A 9 4.84 -6.35 -8.32
CA SER A 9 5.33 -6.03 -6.98
C SER A 9 4.25 -6.28 -5.93
N CYS A 10 2.99 -5.97 -6.24
CA CYS A 10 1.84 -6.15 -5.34
C CYS A 10 0.88 -7.27 -5.77
N HIS A 11 0.79 -7.58 -7.07
CA HIS A 11 -0.17 -8.55 -7.62
C HIS A 11 0.49 -9.85 -8.10
N GLU A 12 -0.27 -10.95 -7.98
CA GLU A 12 0.05 -12.26 -8.56
C GLU A 12 -0.66 -12.41 -9.92
N VAL A 13 0.12 -12.50 -10.99
CA VAL A 13 -0.38 -12.34 -12.38
C VAL A 13 -1.05 -13.59 -12.94
N HIS A 14 -0.81 -14.77 -12.35
CA HIS A 14 -1.39 -16.03 -12.80
C HIS A 14 -2.54 -16.53 -11.91
N GLY A 15 -2.91 -15.79 -10.86
CA GLY A 15 -3.99 -16.14 -9.96
C GLY A 15 -3.55 -16.20 -8.50
N SER A 16 -4.36 -15.65 -7.61
CA SER A 16 -4.15 -15.69 -6.17
C SER A 16 -5.46 -15.96 -5.45
N THR A 17 -5.37 -16.62 -4.29
CA THR A 17 -6.51 -16.83 -3.39
C THR A 17 -6.92 -15.55 -2.66
N ASN A 18 -6.10 -14.52 -2.72
CA ASN A 18 -6.35 -13.23 -2.10
C ASN A 18 -7.18 -12.35 -3.03
N ARG A 19 -8.00 -11.47 -2.43
CA ARG A 19 -8.79 -10.52 -3.21
C ARG A 19 -7.87 -9.65 -4.06
N HIS A 20 -8.35 -9.23 -5.23
CA HIS A 20 -7.60 -8.38 -6.17
C HIS A 20 -6.28 -9.00 -6.63
N LEU A 21 -6.13 -10.32 -6.54
CA LEU A 21 -4.91 -11.03 -6.90
C LEU A 21 -3.69 -10.55 -6.11
N LEU A 22 -3.86 -10.13 -4.86
CA LEU A 22 -2.75 -9.61 -4.06
C LEU A 22 -1.76 -10.73 -3.65
N ARG A 23 -0.49 -10.38 -3.54
CA ARG A 23 0.56 -11.29 -3.04
C ARG A 23 0.40 -11.63 -1.55
N HIS A 24 -0.20 -10.72 -0.78
CA HIS A 24 -0.58 -10.95 0.62
C HIS A 24 -2.08 -10.85 0.86
N GLU A 25 -2.58 -11.60 1.84
CA GLU A 25 -3.98 -11.54 2.27
C GLU A 25 -4.38 -10.19 2.88
N ARG A 26 -3.47 -9.62 3.68
CA ARG A 26 -3.62 -8.34 4.38
C ARG A 26 -2.94 -7.27 3.56
N GLN A 27 -3.69 -6.23 3.22
CA GLN A 27 -3.19 -5.12 2.41
C GLN A 27 -1.96 -4.47 3.03
N ALA A 28 -1.96 -4.18 4.34
CA ALA A 28 -0.81 -3.53 4.96
C ALA A 28 0.48 -4.34 4.92
N ASN A 29 0.42 -5.68 4.84
CA ASN A 29 1.64 -6.47 4.70
C ASN A 29 2.38 -6.13 3.40
N LEU A 30 1.66 -5.85 2.30
CA LEU A 30 2.27 -5.35 1.06
C LEU A 30 2.96 -4.01 1.29
N CYS A 31 2.28 -3.10 1.98
CA CYS A 31 2.81 -1.76 2.25
C CYS A 31 4.07 -1.84 3.13
N PHE A 32 4.07 -2.72 4.12
CA PHE A 32 5.17 -2.88 5.07
C PHE A 32 6.39 -3.61 4.49
N GLU A 33 6.28 -4.25 3.31
CA GLU A 33 7.45 -4.78 2.60
C GLU A 33 8.45 -3.65 2.28
N CYS A 34 7.94 -2.46 1.93
CA CYS A 34 8.76 -1.30 1.57
C CYS A 34 8.67 -0.14 2.58
N HIS A 35 7.56 -0.01 3.33
CA HIS A 35 7.35 1.03 4.34
C HIS A 35 7.38 0.44 5.77
N PRO A 36 8.56 0.19 6.34
CA PRO A 36 8.68 -0.45 7.65
C PRO A 36 8.09 0.45 8.75
N VAL A 37 7.28 -0.16 9.62
CA VAL A 37 6.65 0.51 10.77
C VAL A 37 7.67 0.66 11.90
N THR A 38 8.56 1.64 11.76
CA THR A 38 9.63 1.87 12.74
C THR A 38 9.18 2.82 13.86
N THR A 39 8.25 3.72 13.57
CA THR A 39 7.55 4.59 14.54
C THR A 39 6.51 5.38 13.74
N THR A 40 5.21 5.17 13.95
CA THR A 40 4.17 5.91 13.24
C THR A 40 3.80 7.18 14.01
N PRO A 41 4.32 8.37 13.63
CA PRO A 41 4.05 9.59 14.35
C PRO A 41 2.66 10.12 13.96
N GLY A 42 1.96 10.77 14.89
CA GLY A 42 0.75 11.54 14.58
C GLY A 42 -0.39 10.73 13.95
N PHE A 43 -0.78 11.07 12.72
CA PHE A 43 -1.96 10.56 12.02
C PHE A 43 -1.93 9.05 11.70
N HIS A 44 -0.80 8.36 11.83
CA HIS A 44 -0.75 6.90 11.70
C HIS A 44 -0.88 6.16 13.04
N ASN A 45 -0.99 6.89 14.17
CA ASN A 45 -1.19 6.35 15.51
C ASN A 45 -2.69 6.24 15.84
N PHE A 46 -3.46 5.55 15.00
CA PHE A 46 -4.85 5.21 15.29
C PHE A 46 -4.89 4.02 16.26
N GLY A 47 -4.45 4.25 17.50
CA GLY A 47 -4.29 3.24 18.57
C GLY A 47 -5.55 2.49 19.03
N ARG A 48 -6.64 2.44 18.24
CA ARG A 48 -7.80 1.59 18.53
C ARG A 48 -8.74 1.31 17.36
N PHE A 49 -8.56 1.93 16.19
CA PHE A 49 -9.46 1.75 15.06
C PHE A 49 -8.71 1.29 13.81
N LEU A 50 -9.06 0.06 13.42
CA LEU A 50 -9.02 -0.49 12.06
C LEU A 50 -7.63 -0.73 11.47
N GLY A 51 -7.15 -1.95 11.77
CA GLY A 51 -5.94 -2.52 11.23
C GLY A 51 -5.81 -2.38 9.72
N GLU A 52 -4.54 -2.23 9.33
CA GLU A 52 -3.96 -2.82 8.13
C GLU A 52 -4.58 -2.43 6.78
N LYS A 53 -5.47 -1.43 6.73
CA LYS A 53 -6.11 -0.93 5.50
C LYS A 53 -5.65 0.48 5.17
N CYS A 54 -4.44 0.57 4.64
CA CYS A 54 -3.77 1.81 4.26
C CYS A 54 -4.60 2.63 3.25
N THR A 55 -5.39 1.98 2.40
CA THR A 55 -6.19 2.66 1.36
C THR A 55 -7.42 3.38 1.85
N VAL A 56 -7.70 3.40 3.16
CA VAL A 56 -8.73 4.30 3.72
C VAL A 56 -8.32 5.76 3.54
N CYS A 57 -7.02 6.06 3.66
CA CYS A 57 -6.47 7.40 3.45
C CYS A 57 -5.61 7.47 2.18
N HIS A 58 -4.82 6.42 1.88
CA HIS A 58 -3.98 6.36 0.67
C HIS A 58 -4.78 5.85 -0.52
N THR A 59 -5.57 6.72 -1.14
CA THR A 59 -6.52 6.32 -2.19
C THR A 59 -5.89 6.16 -3.58
N ALA A 60 -4.72 6.76 -3.82
CA ALA A 60 -4.05 6.79 -5.12
C ALA A 60 -2.80 5.91 -5.18
N ILE A 61 -2.95 4.61 -4.91
CA ILE A 61 -1.83 3.65 -4.82
C ILE A 61 -1.23 3.23 -6.17
N HIS A 62 -1.94 3.45 -7.28
CA HIS A 62 -1.41 3.23 -8.63
C HIS A 62 -0.82 4.50 -9.25
N GLY A 63 -0.58 5.54 -8.43
CA GLY A 63 -0.16 6.86 -8.85
C GLY A 63 -1.30 7.87 -8.92
N SER A 64 -0.95 9.15 -8.86
CA SER A 64 -1.86 10.29 -9.01
C SER A 64 -1.22 11.32 -9.94
N ASN A 65 -2.02 11.92 -10.82
CA ASN A 65 -1.61 13.06 -11.65
C ASN A 65 -2.09 14.42 -11.09
N THR A 66 -2.69 14.41 -9.90
CA THR A 66 -3.29 15.60 -9.27
C THR A 66 -2.73 15.87 -7.88
N ASN A 67 -2.05 14.90 -7.26
CA ASN A 67 -1.49 15.04 -5.94
C ASN A 67 0.05 14.92 -5.98
N PRO A 68 0.77 16.04 -5.75
CA PRO A 68 2.24 16.10 -5.83
C PRO A 68 2.95 15.08 -4.95
N PHE A 69 2.36 14.69 -3.81
CA PHE A 69 2.97 13.72 -2.89
C PHE A 69 3.14 12.32 -3.49
N TYR A 70 2.42 11.97 -4.57
CA TYR A 70 2.55 10.66 -5.23
C TYR A 70 3.47 10.68 -6.46
N LEU A 71 4.08 11.82 -6.79
CA LEU A 71 4.92 12.00 -7.98
C LEU A 71 6.43 11.93 -7.69
N GLU A 72 6.85 12.01 -6.43
CA GLU A 72 8.26 12.18 -6.04
C GLU A 72 8.71 11.18 -4.96
N GLU A 73 8.43 9.90 -5.19
CA GLU A 73 9.11 8.79 -4.50
C GLU A 73 9.43 7.65 -5.48
#